data_AF-A0A7L3EDB7-F1
#
_entry.id   AF-A0A7L3EDB7-F1
#
_cell.length_a   1.000
_cell.length_b   1.000
_cell.length_c   1.000
_cell.angle_alpha   90.00
_cell.angle_beta   90.00
_cell.angle_gamma   90.00
#
_symmetry.space_group_name_H-M   'P 1'
#
loop_
_entity.id
_entity.type
_entity.pdbx_description
1 polymer ?
#
loop_
_entity_poly.entity_id
_entity_poly.type
_entity_poly.pdbx_seq_one_letter_code
_entity_poly.pdbx_strand_id
1 'polypeptide(L)'
;LIQFQKGQTPTPPPFEIFLCFGEEWPDQKPKEKKLITVQVVPVAARLLLEMFSGELSWSADSIPLQISHPDLKDRMVEQFKELHQLWQSHQRLPPAQPPPG
;
A
#
# COMPACT_ATOMS: atom_id res chain seq x y z
N LEU A 1 1.52 -18.25 -8.76
CA LEU A 1 2.03 -17.47 -7.61
C LEU A 1 3.55 -17.28 -7.71
N ILE A 2 4.34 -18.36 -7.75
CA ILE A 2 5.81 -18.27 -7.84
C ILE A 2 6.28 -17.49 -9.09
N GLN A 3 5.70 -17.77 -10.26
CA GLN A 3 6.03 -17.03 -11.49
C GLN A 3 5.63 -15.54 -11.41
N PHE A 4 4.49 -15.25 -10.78
CA PHE A 4 4.02 -13.88 -10.53
C PHE A 4 4.99 -13.10 -9.63
N GLN A 5 5.39 -13.69 -8.50
CA GLN A 5 6.39 -13.10 -7.60
C GLN A 5 7.74 -12.88 -8.29
N LYS A 6 8.15 -13.76 -9.20
CA LYS A 6 9.37 -13.62 -10.00
C LYS A 6 9.25 -12.58 -11.14
N GLY A 7 8.11 -11.92 -11.28
CA GLY A 7 7.85 -10.97 -12.38
C GLY A 7 7.75 -11.61 -13.76
N GLN A 8 7.62 -12.94 -13.85
CA GLN A 8 7.53 -13.67 -15.13
C GLN A 8 6.11 -13.62 -15.72
N THR A 9 5.10 -13.40 -14.87
CA THR A 9 3.71 -13.20 -15.28
C THR A 9 3.20 -11.90 -14.68
N PRO A 10 2.56 -11.02 -15.47
CA PRO A 10 2.09 -9.72 -14.97
C PRO A 10 0.84 -9.83 -14.10
N THR A 11 0.12 -10.95 -14.17
CA THR A 11 -1.14 -11.16 -13.46
C THR A 11 -0.99 -12.17 -12.32
N PRO A 12 -1.61 -11.92 -11.16
CA PRO A 12 -1.64 -12.89 -10.08
C PRO A 12 -2.51 -14.10 -10.47
N PRO A 13 -2.23 -15.29 -9.91
CA PRO A 13 -3.08 -16.44 -10.14
C PRO A 13 -4.49 -16.21 -9.56
N PRO A 14 -5.57 -16.54 -10.29
CA PRO A 14 -6.92 -16.44 -9.73
C PRO A 14 -7.12 -17.51 -8.64
N PHE A 15 -7.86 -17.16 -7.59
CA PHE A 15 -8.22 -18.07 -6.50
C PHE A 15 -9.70 -17.99 -6.11
N GLU A 16 -10.46 -17.08 -6.70
CA GLU A 16 -11.89 -16.96 -6.45
C GLU A 16 -12.66 -18.05 -7.20
N ILE A 17 -13.64 -18.65 -6.53
CA ILE A 17 -14.52 -19.64 -7.11
C ILE A 17 -15.93 -19.06 -7.15
N PHE A 18 -16.51 -19.02 -8.35
CA PHE A 18 -17.89 -18.61 -8.53
C PHE A 18 -18.77 -19.82 -8.79
N LEU A 19 -19.85 -19.92 -8.01
CA LEU A 19 -20.88 -20.93 -8.15
C LEU A 19 -22.19 -20.25 -8.53
N CYS A 20 -22.88 -20.83 -9.51
CA CYS A 20 -24.20 -20.40 -9.96
C CYS A 20 -25.18 -21.54 -9.73
N PHE A 21 -26.30 -21.27 -9.06
CA PHE A 21 -27.29 -22.29 -8.72
C PHE A 21 -28.62 -22.00 -9.41
N GLY A 22 -29.23 -23.05 -9.98
CA GLY A 22 -30.53 -22.96 -10.63
C GLY A 22 -30.53 -22.40 -12.06
N GLU A 23 -29.35 -22.03 -12.59
CA GLU A 23 -29.16 -21.57 -13.96
C GLU A 23 -27.84 -22.08 -14.54
N GLU A 24 -27.75 -22.15 -15.86
CA GLU A 24 -26.52 -22.47 -16.59
C GLU A 24 -25.43 -21.41 -16.35
N TRP A 25 -24.18 -21.86 -16.24
CA TRP A 25 -23.02 -21.00 -16.08
C TRP A 25 -21.75 -21.70 -16.57
N PRO A 26 -20.84 -21.01 -17.31
CA PRO A 26 -20.98 -19.66 -17.85
C PRO A 26 -21.93 -19.62 -19.07
N ASP A 27 -22.72 -18.55 -19.22
CA ASP A 27 -23.58 -18.30 -20.39
C ASP A 27 -23.46 -16.83 -20.86
N GLN A 28 -24.34 -16.36 -21.74
CA GLN A 28 -24.32 -14.98 -22.24
C GLN A 28 -24.94 -13.95 -21.27
N LYS A 29 -25.52 -14.36 -20.14
CA LYS A 29 -26.15 -13.44 -19.19
C LYS A 29 -25.09 -12.87 -18.23
N PRO A 30 -25.18 -11.57 -17.88
CA PRO A 30 -24.33 -10.99 -16.87
C PRO A 30 -24.64 -11.59 -15.49
N LYS A 31 -23.63 -11.66 -14.61
CA LYS A 31 -23.71 -12.29 -13.28
C LYS A 31 -24.78 -11.65 -12.40
N GLU A 32 -25.01 -10.35 -12.55
CA GLU A 32 -25.99 -9.56 -11.78
C GLU A 32 -27.44 -9.96 -12.08
N LYS A 33 -27.68 -10.67 -13.19
CA LYS A 33 -29.01 -11.18 -13.58
C LYS A 33 -29.23 -12.63 -13.19
N LYS A 34 -28.25 -13.28 -12.53
CA LYS A 34 -28.38 -14.66 -12.08
C LYS A 34 -29.23 -14.74 -10.82
N LEU A 35 -29.99 -15.82 -10.69
CA LEU A 35 -30.87 -16.05 -9.55
C LEU A 35 -30.07 -16.10 -8.24
N ILE A 36 -29.09 -17.02 -8.17
CA ILE A 36 -28.28 -17.24 -6.98
C ILE A 36 -26.82 -17.42 -7.40
N THR A 37 -25.97 -16.51 -6.94
CA THR A 37 -24.52 -16.61 -7.12
C THR A 37 -23.81 -16.64 -5.78
N VAL A 38 -22.78 -17.46 -5.67
CA VAL A 38 -21.93 -17.56 -4.48
C VAL A 38 -20.48 -17.35 -4.91
N GLN A 39 -19.80 -16.45 -4.22
CA GLN A 39 -18.36 -16.26 -4.35
C GLN A 39 -17.67 -16.89 -3.15
N VAL A 40 -16.78 -17.84 -3.42
CA VAL A 40 -15.95 -18.48 -2.40
C VAL A 40 -14.53 -18.00 -2.57
N VAL A 41 -13.95 -17.48 -1.50
CA VAL A 41 -12.57 -17.04 -1.44
C VAL A 41 -11.81 -17.91 -0.44
N PRO A 42 -10.90 -18.79 -0.89
CA PRO A 42 -10.02 -19.53 0.01
C PRO A 42 -9.09 -18.56 0.74
N VAL A 43 -9.30 -18.40 2.05
CA VAL A 43 -8.52 -17.45 2.88
C VAL A 43 -7.03 -17.69 2.76
N ALA A 44 -6.59 -18.96 2.73
CA ALA A 44 -5.18 -19.31 2.57
C ALA A 44 -4.59 -18.79 1.24
N ALA A 45 -5.33 -18.88 0.13
CA ALA A 45 -4.86 -18.39 -1.17
C ALA A 45 -4.74 -16.86 -1.20
N ARG A 46 -5.70 -16.16 -0.57
CA ARG A 46 -5.65 -14.70 -0.39
C ARG A 46 -4.43 -14.29 0.41
N LEU A 47 -4.21 -14.89 1.58
CA LEU A 47 -3.04 -14.60 2.44
C LEU A 47 -1.72 -14.87 1.71
N LEU A 48 -1.62 -16.00 0.98
CA LEU A 48 -0.44 -16.29 0.19
C LEU A 48 -0.19 -15.24 -0.90
N LEU A 49 -1.21 -14.69 -1.54
CA LEU A 49 -1.01 -13.62 -2.52
C LEU A 49 -0.56 -12.31 -1.84
N GLU A 50 -1.16 -11.92 -0.72
CA GLU A 50 -0.78 -10.73 0.06
C GLU A 50 0.68 -10.82 0.53
N MET A 51 1.10 -11.98 1.05
CA MET A 51 2.48 -12.24 1.47
C MET A 51 3.49 -12.11 0.32
N PHE A 52 3.16 -12.63 -0.86
CA PHE A 52 4.06 -12.62 -2.02
C PHE A 52 4.07 -11.29 -2.79
N SER A 53 3.07 -10.43 -2.59
CA SER A 53 2.97 -9.12 -3.24
C SER A 53 3.74 -8.01 -2.53
N GLY A 54 4.29 -8.28 -1.34
CA GLY A 54 5.16 -7.35 -0.62
C GLY A 54 4.45 -6.36 0.31
N GLU A 55 3.12 -6.45 0.48
CA GLU A 55 2.38 -5.68 1.52
C GLU A 55 2.83 -6.05 2.95
N LEU A 56 3.40 -7.25 3.12
CA LEU A 56 3.97 -7.76 4.36
C LEU A 56 5.51 -7.76 4.35
N SER A 57 6.17 -6.99 3.48
CA SER A 57 7.63 -6.96 3.39
C SER A 57 8.29 -6.50 4.70
N TRP A 58 9.23 -7.30 5.20
CA TRP A 58 10.02 -7.05 6.41
C TRP A 58 11.19 -6.07 6.16
N SER A 59 11.39 -5.65 4.90
CA SER A 59 12.39 -4.66 4.50
C SER A 59 11.71 -3.59 3.64
N ALA A 60 11.61 -2.38 4.19
CA ALA A 60 11.02 -1.20 3.54
C ALA A 60 11.94 -0.55 2.47
N ASP A 61 13.15 -1.08 2.26
CA ASP A 61 14.19 -0.45 1.44
C ASP A 61 14.01 -0.63 -0.08
N SER A 62 12.94 -1.28 -0.55
CA SER A 62 12.77 -1.62 -1.98
C SER A 62 11.53 -1.01 -2.65
N ILE A 63 10.88 -0.03 -2.03
CA ILE A 63 9.76 0.67 -2.67
C ILE A 63 10.32 1.82 -3.52
N PRO A 64 10.27 1.76 -4.86
CA PRO A 64 10.67 2.89 -5.69
C PRO A 64 9.67 4.04 -5.46
N LEU A 65 10.08 5.02 -4.66
CA LEU A 65 9.32 6.24 -4.48
C LEU A 65 9.38 7.02 -5.80
N GLN A 66 8.26 7.09 -6.53
CA GLN A 66 8.14 7.91 -7.75
C GLN A 66 8.07 9.40 -7.36
N ILE A 67 9.17 9.94 -6.82
CA ILE A 67 9.29 11.34 -6.42
C ILE A 67 9.91 12.11 -7.59
N SER A 68 9.27 13.23 -7.97
CA SER A 68 9.79 14.13 -8.99
C SER A 68 11.09 14.80 -8.55
N HIS A 69 11.90 15.23 -9.51
CA HIS A 69 13.04 16.09 -9.21
C HIS A 69 12.53 17.42 -8.62
N PRO A 70 13.14 17.92 -7.53
CA PRO A 70 12.64 19.10 -6.84
C PRO A 70 12.79 20.35 -7.71
N ASP A 71 11.66 21.04 -7.90
CA ASP A 71 11.63 22.32 -8.61
C ASP A 71 12.00 23.48 -7.68
N LEU A 72 11.96 24.72 -8.19
CA LEU A 72 12.29 25.90 -7.37
C LEU A 72 11.33 26.04 -6.19
N LYS A 73 10.04 25.73 -6.39
CA LYS A 73 9.04 25.79 -5.34
C LYS A 73 9.32 24.75 -4.25
N ASP A 74 9.63 23.51 -4.62
CA ASP A 74 10.00 22.45 -3.68
C ASP A 74 11.22 22.86 -2.84
N ARG A 75 12.23 23.47 -3.45
CA ARG A 75 13.42 23.96 -2.73
C ARG A 75 13.09 25.06 -1.72
N MET A 76 12.20 25.99 -2.07
CA MET A 76 11.76 27.04 -1.15
C MET A 76 10.96 26.46 0.03
N VAL A 77 10.15 25.44 -0.23
CA VAL A 77 9.41 24.72 0.81
C VAL A 77 10.35 23.99 1.76
N GLU A 78 11.39 23.34 1.25
CA GLU A 78 12.41 22.70 2.10
C GLU A 78 13.17 23.71 2.97
N GLN A 79 13.58 24.86 2.41
CA GLN A 79 14.19 25.94 3.19
C GLN A 79 13.26 26.46 4.30
N PHE A 80 11.96 26.58 4.03
CA PHE A 80 10.99 26.99 5.05
C PHE A 80 10.82 25.93 6.15
N LYS A 81 10.80 24.65 5.79
CA LYS A 81 10.74 23.54 6.76
C LYS A 81 11.98 23.55 7.67
N GLU A 82 13.18 23.75 7.11
CA GLU A 82 14.42 23.88 7.88
C GLU A 82 14.35 25.04 8.89
N LEU A 83 13.96 26.23 8.43
CA LEU A 83 13.82 27.41 9.29
C LEU A 83 12.79 27.18 10.41
N HIS A 84 11.67 26.55 10.09
CA HIS A 84 10.64 26.22 11.06
C HIS A 84 11.12 25.18 12.09
N GLN A 85 11.89 24.17 11.69
CA GLN A 85 12.49 23.21 12.62
C GLN A 85 13.49 23.88 13.57
N LEU A 86 14.34 24.77 13.07
CA LEU A 86 15.28 25.56 13.89
C LEU A 86 14.55 26.45 14.89
N TRP A 87 13.46 27.07 14.48
CA TRP A 87 12.64 27.88 15.38
C TRP A 87 11.99 27.04 16.48
N GLN A 88 11.42 25.88 16.13
CA GLN A 88 10.84 24.95 17.10
C GLN A 88 11.86 24.40 18.11
N SER A 89 13.12 24.16 17.69
CA SER A 89 14.16 23.69 18.60
C SER A 89 14.55 24.73 19.64
N HIS A 90 14.59 26.02 19.26
CA HIS A 90 14.89 27.12 20.20
C HIS A 90 13.77 27.35 21.23
N GLN A 91 12.52 27.10 20.86
CA GLN A 91 11.39 27.23 21.80
C GLN A 91 11.31 26.09 22.82
N ARG A 92 11.99 24.96 22.60
CA ARG A 92 12.05 23.83 23.53
C ARG A 92 13.16 23.92 24.60
N LEU A 93 13.91 25.03 24.65
CA LEU A 93 14.94 25.22 25.68
C LEU A 93 14.27 25.39 27.07
N PRO A 94 14.58 24.56 28.08
CA PRO A 94 14.03 24.75 29.43
C PRO A 94 14.50 26.09 30.02
N PRO A 95 13.71 26.74 30.91
CA PRO A 95 14.09 28.02 31.49
C PRO A 95 15.43 27.88 32.24
N ALA A 96 16.35 28.81 31.97
CA ALA A 96 17.67 28.83 32.59
C ALA A 96 17.55 28.80 34.12
N GLN A 97 18.17 27.82 34.76
CA GLN A 97 18.24 27.77 36.23
C GLN A 97 19.09 28.95 36.73
N PRO A 98 18.64 29.69 37.76
CA PRO A 98 19.37 30.84 38.29
C PRO A 98 20.69 30.40 38.93
N PRO A 99 21.72 31.26 38.91
CA PRO A 99 23.07 30.92 39.37
C PRO A 99 23.11 30.61 40.88
N PRO A 100 23.96 29.67 41.32
CA PRO A 100 24.13 29.37 42.73
C PRO A 100 24.82 30.54 43.46
N GLY A 101 24.24 30.94 44.59
CA GLY A 101 24.78 31.96 45.50
C GLY A 101 25.90 31.46 46.40
#